data_AF-A0AA36LQD1-F1
#
_entry.id   AF-A0AA36LQD1-F1
#
_cell.length_a   1.000
_cell.length_b   1.000
_cell.length_c   1.000
_cell.angle_alpha   90.00
_cell.angle_beta   90.00
_cell.angle_gamma   90.00
#
_symmetry.space_group_name_H-M   'P 1'
#
loop_
_entity.id
_entity.type
_entity.pdbx_description
1 polymer ?
#
loop_
_entity_poly.entity_id
_entity_poly.type
_entity_poly.pdbx_seq_one_letter_code
_entity_poly.pdbx_strand_id
1 'polypeptide(L)'
;MRDAIADRAKKNGRSMNSEIVQILQDALIKESIFGDIANTEIEQMEYDPDKEITLTSSELKYFLKNAAKGIIDDASEQIAKNATEATLRGLLEIYDLVPKDEKIPPDLEK
;
A
#
# COMPACT_ATOMS: atom_id res chain seq x y z
N MET A 1 -23.35 -15.84 -0.29
CA MET A 1 -22.63 -14.54 -0.26
C MET A 1 -23.58 -13.35 -0.25
N ARG A 2 -24.49 -13.22 -1.21
CA ARG A 2 -25.45 -12.09 -1.27
C ARG A 2 -26.31 -11.95 -0.01
N ASP A 3 -26.86 -13.06 0.50
CA ASP A 3 -27.75 -13.03 1.67
C ASP A 3 -27.02 -12.62 2.95
N ALA A 4 -25.77 -13.07 3.12
CA ALA A 4 -24.93 -12.67 4.25
C ALA A 4 -24.61 -11.16 4.26
N ILE A 5 -24.42 -10.56 3.08
CA ILE A 5 -24.21 -9.10 2.95
C ILE A 5 -25.51 -8.35 3.22
N ALA A 6 -26.66 -8.86 2.75
CA ALA A 6 -27.97 -8.27 3.02
C ALA A 6 -28.30 -8.29 4.52
N ASP A 7 -28.05 -9.39 5.21
CA ASP A 7 -28.27 -9.52 6.65
C ASP A 7 -27.35 -8.60 7.46
N ARG A 8 -26.08 -8.49 7.06
CA ARG A 8 -25.12 -7.56 7.66
C ARG A 8 -25.52 -6.10 7.44
N ALA A 9 -25.92 -5.74 6.22
CA ALA A 9 -26.39 -4.39 5.89
C ALA A 9 -27.64 -4.02 6.72
N LYS A 10 -28.59 -4.97 6.85
CA LYS A 10 -29.80 -4.79 7.67
C LYS A 10 -29.46 -4.61 9.15
N LYS A 11 -28.52 -5.40 9.69
CA LYS A 11 -28.01 -5.26 11.06
C LYS A 11 -27.35 -3.90 11.31
N ASN A 12 -26.63 -3.38 10.31
CA ASN A 12 -25.91 -2.11 10.38
C ASN A 12 -26.79 -0.89 10.01
N GLY A 13 -28.07 -1.10 9.65
CA GLY A 13 -28.99 -0.02 9.28
C GLY A 13 -28.63 0.69 7.96
N ARG A 14 -27.95 0.02 7.03
CA ARG A 14 -27.48 0.59 5.76
C ARG A 14 -28.05 -0.17 4.56
N SER A 15 -28.02 0.44 3.37
CA SER A 15 -28.37 -0.25 2.13
C SER A 15 -27.31 -1.30 1.79
N MET A 16 -27.70 -2.37 1.09
CA MET A 16 -26.77 -3.42 0.67
C MET A 16 -25.61 -2.86 -0.16
N ASN A 17 -25.88 -1.87 -1.02
CA ASN A 17 -24.84 -1.21 -1.81
C ASN A 17 -23.86 -0.41 -0.92
N SER A 18 -24.35 0.26 0.12
CA SER A 18 -23.49 0.98 1.07
C SER A 18 -22.63 0.03 1.90
N GLU A 19 -23.13 -1.16 2.23
CA GLU A 19 -22.36 -2.19 2.95
C GLU A 19 -21.26 -2.77 2.05
N ILE A 20 -21.54 -3.00 0.76
CA ILE A 20 -20.53 -3.45 -0.21
C ILE A 20 -19.41 -2.42 -0.34
N VAL A 21 -19.75 -1.13 -0.44
CA VAL A 21 -18.75 -0.05 -0.50
C VAL A 21 -17.90 -0.03 0.77
N GLN A 22 -18.50 -0.18 1.96
CA GLN A 22 -17.75 -0.24 3.21
C GLN A 22 -16.81 -1.45 3.27
N ILE A 23 -17.27 -2.64 2.86
CA ILE A 23 -16.44 -3.86 2.83
C ILE A 23 -15.25 -3.68 1.89
N LEU A 24 -15.45 -3.07 0.72
CA LEU A 24 -14.37 -2.78 -0.22
C LEU A 24 -13.41 -1.72 0.33
N GLN A 25 -13.92 -0.67 0.97
CA GLN A 25 -13.10 0.35 1.64
C GLN A 25 -12.27 -0.27 2.76
N ASP A 26 -12.88 -1.07 3.63
CA ASP A 26 -12.20 -1.73 4.75
C ASP A 26 -11.11 -2.69 4.24
N ALA A 27 -11.37 -3.45 3.18
CA ALA A 27 -10.39 -4.36 2.58
C ALA A 27 -9.20 -3.61 1.96
N LEU A 28 -9.48 -2.54 1.21
CA LEU A 28 -8.45 -1.71 0.59
C LEU A 28 -7.63 -0.94 1.62
N ILE A 29 -8.25 -0.42 2.68
CA ILE A 29 -7.54 0.27 3.77
C ILE A 29 -6.67 -0.72 4.54
N LYS A 30 -7.19 -1.92 4.82
CA LYS A 30 -6.49 -2.98 5.55
C LYS A 30 -5.26 -3.52 4.81
N GLU A 31 -5.27 -3.52 3.48
CA GLU A 31 -4.10 -3.88 2.65
C GLU A 31 -3.21 -2.68 2.29
N SER A 32 -3.63 -1.45 2.60
CA SER A 32 -2.82 -0.26 2.36
C SER A 32 -1.86 0.01 3.51
N ILE A 33 -0.74 0.69 3.21
CA ILE A 33 0.22 1.24 4.18
C ILE A 33 -0.49 2.05 5.29
N PHE A 34 -1.66 2.63 5.00
CA PHE A 34 -2.46 3.38 5.99
C PHE A 34 -3.17 2.49 7.01
N GLY A 35 -3.44 1.23 6.70
CA GLY A 35 -4.03 0.25 7.63
C GLY A 35 -3.08 -0.12 8.77
N ASP A 36 -1.79 -0.26 8.47
CA ASP A 36 -0.76 -0.49 9.48
C ASP A 36 -0.59 0.76 10.37
N ILE A 37 -0.54 1.95 9.76
CA ILE A 37 -0.44 3.23 10.50
C ILE A 37 -1.68 3.45 11.40
N ALA A 38 -2.89 3.14 10.91
CA ALA A 38 -4.13 3.36 11.65
C ALA A 38 -4.31 2.40 12.84
N ASN A 39 -3.67 1.23 12.82
CA ASN A 39 -3.74 0.23 13.89
C ASN A 39 -2.47 0.15 14.76
N THR A 40 -1.48 1.00 14.49
CA THR A 40 -0.29 1.09 15.35
C THR A 40 -0.65 1.89 16.60
N GLU A 41 -0.44 1.29 17.78
CA GLU A 41 -0.54 2.03 19.04
C GLU A 41 0.46 3.20 19.01
N ILE A 42 -0.05 4.43 19.12
CA ILE A 42 0.81 5.60 19.20
C ILE A 42 1.48 5.55 20.57
N GLU A 43 2.77 5.22 20.60
CA GLU A 43 3.57 5.33 21.81
C GLU A 43 3.47 6.78 22.32
N GLN A 44 2.95 6.95 23.54
CA GLN A 44 2.94 8.25 24.17
C GLN A 44 4.38 8.64 24.49
N MET A 45 4.96 9.48 23.65
CA MET A 45 6.25 10.07 23.91
C MET A 45 6.12 11.03 25.10
N GLU A 46 7.10 11.00 26.00
CA GLU A 46 7.20 11.97 27.09
C GLU A 46 7.35 13.38 26.48
N TYR A 47 6.51 14.32 26.92
CA TYR A 47 6.57 15.70 26.45
C TYR A 47 7.86 16.36 26.93
N ASP A 48 8.73 16.68 25.97
CA ASP A 48 10.00 17.37 26.20
C ASP A 48 9.89 18.81 25.67
N PRO A 49 9.74 19.83 26.54
CA PRO A 49 9.57 21.22 26.13
C PRO A 49 10.79 21.78 25.41
N ASP A 50 12.00 21.24 25.65
CA ASP A 50 13.22 21.70 24.98
C ASP A 50 13.29 21.23 23.51
N LYS A 51 12.40 20.31 23.11
CA LYS A 51 12.25 19.83 21.72
C LYS A 51 10.99 20.37 21.04
N GLU A 52 10.31 21.35 21.64
CA GLU A 52 9.13 21.93 21.05
C GLU A 52 9.48 22.68 19.75
N ILE A 53 8.80 22.32 18.67
CA ILE A 53 8.86 23.04 17.40
C ILE A 53 7.55 23.80 17.23
N THR A 54 7.60 25.12 17.32
CA THR A 54 6.45 25.97 17.03
C THR A 54 6.40 26.30 15.53
N LEU A 55 5.23 26.09 14.92
CA LEU A 55 5.03 26.32 13.49
C LEU A 55 3.62 26.83 13.22
N THR A 56 3.48 27.67 12.20
CA THR A 56 2.18 28.23 11.82
C THR A 56 1.31 27.16 11.17
N SER A 57 -0.01 27.34 11.22
CA SER A 57 -0.96 26.44 10.53
C SER A 57 -0.68 26.31 9.03
N SER A 58 -0.14 27.36 8.40
CA SER A 58 0.30 27.34 7.00
C SER A 58 1.52 26.45 6.77
N GLU A 59 2.53 26.56 7.63
CA GLU A 59 3.75 25.74 7.55
C GLU A 59 3.45 24.28 7.85
N LEU A 60 2.59 23.99 8.83
CA LEU A 60 2.12 22.64 9.11
C LEU A 60 1.43 22.02 7.88
N LYS A 61 0.51 22.76 7.26
CA LYS A 61 -0.20 22.30 6.06
C LYS A 61 0.75 22.06 4.89
N TYR A 62 1.73 22.94 4.71
CA TYR A 62 2.74 22.81 3.67
C TYR A 62 3.61 21.56 3.89
N PHE A 63 4.06 21.33 5.13
CA PHE A 63 4.82 20.16 5.52
C PHE A 63 4.04 18.86 5.25
N LEU A 64 2.79 18.77 5.74
CA LEU A 64 1.94 17.59 5.52
C LEU A 64 1.69 17.31 4.04
N LYS A 65 1.46 18.36 3.24
CA LYS A 65 1.27 18.23 1.79
C LYS A 65 2.50 17.65 1.10
N ASN A 66 3.70 18.12 1.48
CA ASN A 66 4.94 17.63 0.88
C ASN A 66 5.30 16.22 1.34
N ALA A 67 5.06 15.89 2.63
CA ALA A 67 5.24 14.55 3.14
C ALA A 67 4.32 13.54 2.42
N ALA A 68 3.04 13.89 2.26
CA ALA A 68 2.08 13.07 1.52
C ALA A 68 2.49 12.88 0.04
N LYS A 69 3.05 13.93 -0.58
CA LYS A 69 3.54 13.84 -1.96
C LYS A 69 4.68 12.83 -2.09
N GLY A 70 5.67 12.86 -1.19
CA GLY A 70 6.78 11.89 -1.21
C GLY A 70 6.28 10.44 -1.11
N ILE A 71 5.33 10.18 -0.20
CA ILE A 71 4.74 8.83 -0.04
C ILE A 71 4.03 8.38 -1.33
N ILE A 72 3.29 9.27 -1.99
CA ILE A 72 2.57 8.95 -3.23
C ILE A 72 3.54 8.67 -4.37
N ASP A 73 4.59 9.48 -4.50
CA ASP A 73 5.61 9.32 -5.54
C ASP A 73 6.37 7.99 -5.35
N ASP A 74 6.79 7.67 -4.12
CA ASP A 74 7.46 6.41 -3.78
C ASP A 74 6.57 5.19 -4.02
N ALA A 75 5.30 5.25 -3.61
CA ALA A 75 4.34 4.17 -3.84
C ALA A 75 4.08 3.96 -5.34
N SER A 76 3.96 5.04 -6.11
CA SER A 76 3.77 4.99 -7.56
C SER A 76 4.97 4.36 -8.27
N GLU A 77 6.19 4.70 -7.83
CA GLU A 77 7.42 4.09 -8.36
C GLU A 77 7.48 2.59 -8.07
N GLN A 78 7.14 2.16 -6.85
CA GLN A 78 7.11 0.73 -6.51
C GLN A 78 6.07 -0.05 -7.32
N ILE A 79 4.87 0.50 -7.50
CA ILE A 79 3.83 -0.11 -8.33
C ILE A 79 4.33 -0.26 -9.77
N ALA A 80 4.96 0.78 -10.33
CA ALA A 80 5.50 0.74 -11.68
C ALA A 80 6.61 -0.32 -11.83
N LYS A 81 7.52 -0.43 -10.85
CA LYS A 81 8.58 -1.46 -10.83
C LYS A 81 7.98 -2.86 -10.79
N ASN A 82 7.04 -3.12 -9.89
CA ASN A 82 6.41 -4.43 -9.75
C ASN A 82 5.64 -4.84 -11.02
N ALA A 83 4.89 -3.90 -11.62
CA ALA A 83 4.18 -4.16 -12.87
C ALA A 83 5.15 -4.46 -14.03
N THR A 84 6.26 -3.73 -14.11
CA THR A 84 7.31 -3.95 -15.12
C THR A 84 7.97 -5.31 -14.90
N GLU A 85 8.31 -5.67 -13.67
CA GLU A 85 8.92 -6.96 -13.34
C GLU A 85 7.98 -8.13 -13.65
N ALA A 86 6.71 -8.04 -13.27
CA ALA A 86 5.71 -9.05 -13.60
C ALA A 86 5.54 -9.22 -15.12
N THR A 87 5.54 -8.11 -15.87
CA THR A 87 5.48 -8.15 -17.34
C THR A 87 6.74 -8.79 -17.93
N LEU A 88 7.92 -8.43 -17.43
CA LEU A 88 9.18 -9.03 -17.86
C LEU A 88 9.20 -10.53 -17.58
N ARG A 89 8.84 -10.97 -16.38
CA ARG A 89 8.74 -12.40 -16.04
C ARG A 89 7.79 -13.15 -16.97
N GLY A 90 6.59 -12.59 -17.23
CA GLY A 90 5.64 -13.20 -18.16
C GLY A 90 6.19 -13.29 -19.59
N LEU A 91 6.93 -12.29 -20.06
CA LEU A 91 7.59 -12.35 -21.37
C LEU A 91 8.73 -13.38 -21.39
N LEU A 92 9.53 -13.48 -20.33
CA LEU A 92 10.58 -14.49 -20.23
C LEU A 92 9.99 -15.92 -20.26
N GLU A 93 8.87 -16.15 -19.55
CA GLU A 93 8.16 -17.44 -19.54
C GLU A 93 7.55 -17.80 -20.90
N ILE A 94 6.88 -16.84 -21.57
CA ILE A 94 6.24 -17.09 -22.88
C ILE A 94 7.27 -17.40 -23.96
N TYR A 95 8.43 -16.74 -23.92
CA TYR A 95 9.45 -16.83 -24.96
C TYR A 95 10.67 -17.69 -24.58
N ASP A 96 10.63 -18.39 -23.44
CA ASP A 96 11.72 -19.21 -22.89
C ASP A 96 13.09 -18.48 -22.92
N LEU A 97 13.06 -17.20 -22.54
CA LEU A 97 14.23 -16.34 -22.59
C LEU A 97 15.02 -16.46 -21.29
N VAL A 98 16.31 -16.77 -21.40
CA VAL A 98 17.23 -16.79 -20.26
C VAL A 98 17.83 -15.39 -20.05
N PRO A 99 17.73 -14.80 -18.85
CA PRO A 99 18.41 -13.54 -18.53
C PRO A 99 19.92 -13.66 -18.78
N LYS A 100 20.53 -12.63 -19.37
CA LYS A 100 21.97 -12.65 -19.73
C LYS A 100 22.91 -12.87 -18.54
N ASP A 101 22.44 -12.61 -17.32
CA ASP A 101 23.22 -12.70 -16.08
C ASP A 101 23.14 -14.10 -15.43
N GLU A 102 22.24 -14.98 -15.90
CA GLU A 102 22.15 -16.41 -15.52
C GLU A 102 22.90 -17.33 -16.50
N LYS A 103 24.00 -16.85 -17.10
CA LYS A 103 24.94 -17.74 -17.78
C LYS A 103 25.60 -18.64 -16.74
N ILE A 104 25.06 -19.83 -16.52
CA ILE A 104 25.78 -20.93 -15.89
C ILE A 104 27.06 -21.13 -16.72
N PRO A 105 28.26 -21.00 -16.13
CA PRO A 105 29.50 -21.28 -16.85
C PRO A 105 29.50 -22.75 -17.33
N PRO A 106 30.06 -23.03 -18.51
CA PRO A 106 29.98 -24.33 -19.16
C PRO A 106 30.94 -25.36 -18.54
N ASP A 107 30.80 -25.64 -17.24
CA ASP A 107 31.64 -26.58 -16.50
C ASP A 107 30.86 -27.81 -16.00
N LEU A 108 29.79 -28.20 -16.70
CA LEU A 108 29.13 -29.50 -16.52
C LEU A 108 29.03 -30.25 -17.85
N GLU A 109 30.18 -30.42 -18.51
CA GLU A 109 30.45 -31.64 -19.28
C GLU A 109 30.99 -32.71 -18.32
N LYS A 110 30.17 -33.72 -18.04
CA LYS A 110 30.62 -35.06 -17.69
C LYS A 110 29.80 -36.09 -18.45
#